data_AF-A0A2A2HZ09-F1
#
_entry.id   AF-A0A2A2HZ09-F1
#
_cell.length_a   1.000
_cell.length_b   1.000
_cell.length_c   1.000
_cell.angle_alpha   90.00
_cell.angle_beta   90.00
_cell.angle_gamma   90.00
#
_symmetry.space_group_name_H-M   'P 1'
#
loop_
_entity.id
_entity.type
_entity.pdbx_description
1 polymer ?
#
loop_
_entity_poly.entity_id
_entity_poly.type
_entity_poly.pdbx_seq_one_letter_code
_entity_poly.pdbx_strand_id
1 'polypeptide(L)' 'MDEVHACDDYMARLLEEVLHAHAQQGGSAILLTATLPHAMKRRLVAAYQRGRGLDAEPVDEQPAFPLATHCSGSEP' A
#
# COMPACT_ATOMS: atom_id res chain seq x y z
N MET A 1 -0.42 -2.81 -14.77
CA MET A 1 0.09 -4.19 -14.58
C MET A 1 -1.15 -5.06 -14.56
N ASP A 2 -1.40 -5.71 -15.68
CA ASP A 2 -2.59 -6.54 -15.89
C ASP A 2 -2.26 -7.97 -15.41
N GLU A 3 -3.20 -8.59 -14.71
CA GLU A 3 -3.15 -9.98 -14.20
C GLU A 3 -1.99 -10.36 -13.25
N VAL A 4 -2.09 -9.90 -12.00
CA VAL A 4 -1.25 -10.39 -10.89
C VAL A 4 -1.92 -11.62 -10.25
N HIS A 5 -1.86 -12.77 -10.90
CA HIS A 5 -2.12 -14.06 -10.23
C HIS A 5 -0.90 -14.59 -9.47
N ALA A 6 0.28 -13.97 -9.69
CA ALA A 6 1.47 -14.13 -8.88
C ALA A 6 2.12 -12.76 -8.72
N CYS A 7 1.72 -12.01 -7.69
CA CYS A 7 2.66 -11.04 -7.13
C CYS A 7 3.67 -11.90 -6.41
N ASP A 8 4.68 -12.42 -7.13
CA ASP A 8 5.75 -13.15 -6.48
C ASP A 8 6.28 -12.27 -5.35
N ASP A 9 6.61 -12.88 -4.20
CA ASP A 9 7.07 -12.17 -3.00
C ASP A 9 8.19 -11.14 -3.29
N TYR A 10 8.92 -11.33 -4.39
CA TYR A 10 9.87 -10.38 -4.94
C TYR A 10 9.24 -9.06 -5.40
N MET A 11 8.20 -9.09 -6.25
CA MET A 11 7.52 -7.88 -6.72
C MET A 11 6.82 -7.15 -5.58
N ALA A 12 6.29 -7.91 -4.61
CA ALA A 12 5.74 -7.37 -3.38
C ALA A 12 6.77 -6.54 -2.61
N ARG A 13 7.95 -7.09 -2.35
CA ARG A 13 9.03 -6.38 -1.67
C ARG A 13 9.53 -5.18 -2.45
N LEU A 14 9.70 -5.30 -3.78
CA LEU A 14 10.12 -4.17 -4.60
C LEU A 14 9.10 -3.03 -4.51
N LEU A 15 7.81 -3.36 -4.57
CA LEU A 15 6.74 -2.37 -4.47
C LEU A 15 6.71 -1.72 -3.09
N GLU A 16 6.92 -2.49 -2.01
CA GLU A 16 7.06 -1.95 -0.64
C GLU A 16 8.19 -0.92 -0.55
N GLU A 17 9.38 -1.24 -1.07
CA GLU A 17 10.55 -0.34 -1.04
C GLU A 17 10.34 0.92 -1.88
N VAL A 18 9.78 0.79 -3.08
CA VAL A 18 9.46 1.94 -3.94
C VAL A 18 8.42 2.85 -3.26
N LEU A 19 7.38 2.26 -2.68
CA LEU A 19 6.33 3.00 -1.99
C LEU A 19 6.86 3.71 -0.74
N HIS A 20 7.76 3.04 0.00
CA HIS A 20 8.44 3.60 1.15
C HIS A 20 9.31 4.81 0.75
N ALA A 21 10.15 4.67 -0.27
CA ALA A 21 11.02 5.75 -0.75
C ALA A 21 10.22 6.93 -1.32
N HIS A 22 9.10 6.68 -2.00
CA HIS A 22 8.20 7.72 -2.51
C HIS A 22 7.51 8.48 -1.37
N ALA A 23 7.06 7.75 -0.34
CA ALA A 23 6.46 8.31 0.85
C ALA A 23 7.43 9.19 1.67
N GLN A 24 8.70 8.79 1.78
CA GLN A 24 9.76 9.58 2.43
C GLN A 24 9.98 10.93 1.74
N GLN A 25 9.75 11.01 0.43
CA GLN A 25 9.87 12.26 -0.34
C GLN A 25 8.61 13.14 -0.25
N GLY A 26 7.60 12.74 0.54
CA GLY A 26 6.33 13.44 0.65
C GLY A 26 5.36 13.14 -0.50
N GLY A 27 5.62 12.10 -1.29
CA GLY A 27 4.78 11.70 -2.41
C GLY A 27 3.48 11.01 -2.01
N SER A 28 2.46 11.14 -2.85
CA SER A 28 1.22 10.34 -2.79
C SER A 28 1.28 9.19 -3.79
N ALA A 29 0.68 8.05 -3.46
CA ALA A 29 0.63 6.88 -4.32
C ALA A 29 -0.81 6.36 -4.43
N ILE A 30 -1.24 6.04 -5.65
CA ILE A 30 -2.52 5.39 -5.93
C ILE A 30 -2.22 4.01 -6.51
N LEU A 31 -2.60 2.95 -5.79
CA LEU A 31 -2.49 1.57 -6.28
C LEU A 31 -3.84 1.11 -6.81
N LEU A 32 -3.87 0.71 -8.08
CA LEU A 32 -5.01 0.08 -8.74
C LEU A 32 -4.70 -1.39 -8.99
N THR A 33 -5.58 -2.28 -8.53
CA THR A 33 -5.38 -3.74 -8.60
C THR A 33 -6.72 -4.45 -8.72
N ALA A 34 -6.78 -5.51 -9.55
CA ALA A 34 -7.98 -6.29 -9.77
C ALA A 34 -8.21 -7.34 -8.67
N THR A 35 -7.12 -7.90 -8.12
CA THR A 35 -7.14 -8.97 -7.11
C THR A 35 -5.90 -8.85 -6.22
N LEU A 36 -6.01 -8.12 -5.11
CA LEU A 36 -4.91 -8.00 -4.14
C LEU A 36 -5.23 -8.79 -2.88
N PRO A 37 -4.42 -9.79 -2.51
CA PRO A 37 -4.57 -10.47 -1.22
C PRO A 37 -4.54 -9.45 -0.08
N HIS A 38 -5.42 -9.59 0.91
CA HIS A 38 -5.51 -8.67 2.05
C HIS A 38 -4.16 -8.50 2.79
N ALA A 39 -3.39 -9.59 2.92
CA ALA A 39 -2.05 -9.56 3.49
C ALA A 39 -1.08 -8.64 2.71
N MET A 40 -1.18 -8.62 1.38
CA MET A 40 -0.37 -7.75 0.52
C MET A 40 -0.78 -6.28 0.69
N LYS A 41 -2.09 -6.01 0.71
CA LYS A 41 -2.64 -4.67 0.97
C LYS A 41 -2.09 -4.09 2.27
N ARG A 42 -2.11 -4.88 3.35
CA ARG A 42 -1.58 -4.48 4.65
C ARG A 42 -0.09 -4.13 4.61
N ARG A 43 0.73 -4.97 3.96
CA ARG A 43 2.17 -4.74 3.84
C ARG A 43 2.47 -3.44 3.10
N LEU A 44 1.77 -3.18 2.00
CA LEU A 44 1.94 -1.98 1.19
C LEU A 44 1.55 -0.71 1.95
N VAL A 45 0.39 -0.69 2.61
CA VAL A 45 -0.01 0.49 3.41
C VAL A 45 0.96 0.72 4.56
N ALA A 46 1.41 -0.34 5.25
CA ALA A 46 2.41 -0.22 6.31
C ALA A 46 3.74 0.35 5.79
N ALA A 47 4.19 -0.04 4.60
CA ALA A 47 5.40 0.51 3.98
C ALA A 47 5.26 2.01 3.67
N TYR A 48 4.09 2.44 3.18
CA TYR A 48 3.78 3.86 2.95
C TYR A 48 3.74 4.66 4.26
N GLN A 49 3.02 4.19 5.27
CA GLN A 49 2.95 4.83 6.60
C GLN A 49 4.34 4.97 7.22
N ARG A 50 5.15 3.90 7.17
CA ARG A 50 6.54 3.91 7.63
C ARG A 50 7.38 4.95 6.87
N GLY A 51 7.16 5.11 5.56
CA GLY A 51 7.86 6.11 4.75
C GLY A 51 7.47 7.54 5.10
N ARG A 52 6.23 7.75 5.56
CA ARG A 52 5.75 9.04 6.10
C ARG A 52 6.13 9.30 7.56
N GLY A 53 6.76 8.33 8.23
CA GLY A 53 7.02 8.41 9.68
C GLY A 53 5.75 8.32 10.54
N LEU A 54 4.66 7.79 9.99
CA LEU A 54 3.42 7.55 10.71
C LEU A 54 3.47 6.17 11.37
N ASP A 55 2.86 6.05 12.55
CA ASP A 55 2.61 4.75 13.15
C ASP A 55 1.75 3.91 12.21
N ALA A 56 2.05 2.61 12.15
CA ALA A 56 1.41 1.70 11.21
C ALA A 56 -0.04 1.42 11.66
N GLU A 57 -0.97 2.29 11.27
CA GLU A 57 -2.38 2.14 11.60
C GLU A 57 -2.99 0.95 10.86
N PRO A 58 -3.81 0.13 11.56
CA PRO A 58 -4.44 -1.04 10.97
C PRO A 58 -5.35 -0.64 9.81
N VAL A 59 -5.11 -1.25 8.65
CA VAL A 59 -5.96 -1.09 7.47
C VAL A 59 -7.25 -1.86 7.67
N ASP A 60 -8.38 -1.17 7.60
CA ASP A 60 -9.69 -1.81 7.69
C ASP A 60 -9.87 -2.82 6.54
N GLU A 61 -10.15 -4.07 6.92
CA GLU A 61 -10.30 -5.20 6.02
C GLU A 61 -11.73 -5.24 5.49
N GLN A 62 -12.09 -4.27 4.64
CA GLN A 62 -13.38 -4.31 3.98
C GLN A 62 -13.37 -5.35 2.83
N PRO A 63 -14.27 -6.35 2.85
CA PRO A 63 -14.35 -7.40 1.82
C PRO A 63 -15.09 -6.97 0.54
N ALA A 64 -15.54 -5.70 0.47
CA ALA A 64 -16.33 -5.21 -0.65
C ALA A 64 -15.43 -4.89 -1.86
N PHE A 65 -15.73 -5.48 -3.02
CA PHE A 65 -15.15 -5.07 -4.30
C PHE A 65 -16.20 -4.27 -5.09
N PRO A 66 -15.87 -3.08 -5.64
CA PRO A 66 -14.58 -2.38 -5.55
C PRO A 66 -14.39 -1.60 -4.23
N LEU A 67 -13.14 -1.55 -3.74
CA LEU A 67 -12.77 -0.81 -2.53
C LEU A 67 -11.77 0.32 -2.85
N ALA A 68 -12.00 1.51 -2.29
CA ALA A 68 -11.01 2.58 -2.24
C ALA A 68 -10.51 2.76 -0.79
N THR A 69 -9.20 2.73 -0.57
CA THR A 69 -8.58 2.99 0.74
C THR A 69 -7.77 4.27 0.65
N HIS A 70 -8.05 5.21 1.55
CA HIS A 70 -7.39 6.50 1.61
C HIS A 70 -6.59 6.62 2.91
N CYS A 71 -5.30 6.94 2.81
CA CYS A 71 -4.45 7.27 3.95
C CYS A 71 -3.85 8.65 3.71
N SER A 72 -4.25 9.64 4.52
CA SER A 72 -3.65 10.97 4.55
C SER A 72 -2.82 11.13 5.83
N GLY A 73 -1.59 11.62 5.70
CA GLY A 73 -0.88 12.15 6.85
C GLY A 73 -1.50 13.48 7.23
N SER A 74 -2.00 13.60 8.46
CA SER A 74 -2.36 14.89 9.05
C SER A 74 -1.08 15.72 9.14
N GLU A 75 -0.96 16.76 8.31
CA GLU A 75 -0.09 17.90 8.61
C GLU A 75 -0.75 18.71 9.75
N PRO A 76 0.02 19.20 10.75
CA PRO A 76 -0.42 20.20 11.70
C PRO A 76 -0.52 21.60 11.09
#